data_AF-G2XD34-F1
#
_entry.id   AF-G2XD34-F1
#
_cell.length_a   1.000
_cell.length_b   1.000
_cell.length_c   1.000
_cell.angle_alpha   90.00
_cell.angle_beta   90.00
_cell.angle_gamma   90.00
#
_symmetry.space_group_name_H-M   'P 1'
#
loop_
_entity.id
_entity.type
_entity.pdbx_description
1 polymer ?
#
loop_
_entity_poly.entity_id
_entity_poly.type
_entity_poly.pdbx_seq_one_letter_code
_entity_poly.pdbx_strand_id
1 'polypeptide(L)'
;MSAAPEAPAQEVPPAAVGEASADSSQQKIDPWNVSGAVGEDGKIQAIDYRKLVDEFGTKLIDEAMLERFERVVGVKPHHLLRRGVVFSHRDLDLILDRYEKKLPFFIYTGRGPSSDSMHIGHVIPFTLTKWLSDVLDAPLVIMMTDDEKFLFSEKRTTFLFNDYDYVGGKFYETISKVSKRITVNTANAAFGFDGSSSIGKASASFAPSFPHIFGTDEARSSQIPCLIPCAIDQDPYFRLTRDISQGLKYAKPSLIHSRFLDALQGPGSKMSASVASSAIFMFDTPKQVLSKMNKYAYSGGRETAEEQRALGANPDVDVSYQYLRFFLEVGQDDDRRDQEEVRAARSSKNFAPLTIARCAEELSKFCTGFQERRAKVTDETVAQFMARRPLVWRGSEALADLAVRPRADGEGKAEGEGDGKLTKNQLKKLEKQRQIDAKKAAKAQEKGAKDAGVAEAPAPATEATPASS
;
A
#
# COMPACT_ATOMS: atom_id res chain seq x y z
N MET A 1 -21.97 24.18 40.67
CA MET A 1 -22.63 22.86 40.60
C MET A 1 -21.53 21.82 40.48
N SER A 2 -21.45 20.91 41.45
CA SER A 2 -20.38 19.91 41.61
C SER A 2 -20.48 18.85 40.50
N ALA A 3 -19.39 18.62 39.78
CA ALA A 3 -19.29 17.56 38.78
C ALA A 3 -19.25 16.19 39.48
N ALA A 4 -20.04 15.25 38.98
CA ALA A 4 -20.05 13.86 39.43
C ALA A 4 -18.80 13.13 38.90
N PRO A 5 -18.25 12.15 39.66
CA PRO A 5 -17.06 11.41 39.25
C PRO A 5 -17.38 10.41 38.13
N GLU A 6 -16.50 10.34 37.13
CA GLU A 6 -16.50 9.35 36.05
C GLU A 6 -16.43 7.92 36.61
N ALA A 7 -17.24 7.03 36.04
CA ALA A 7 -17.22 5.60 36.33
C ALA A 7 -15.90 4.96 35.83
N PRO A 8 -15.37 3.94 36.52
CA PRO A 8 -14.13 3.30 36.13
C PRO A 8 -14.27 2.60 34.78
N ALA A 9 -13.30 2.84 33.89
CA ALA A 9 -13.17 2.17 32.61
C ALA A 9 -13.11 0.64 32.82
N GLN A 10 -14.00 -0.09 32.16
CA GLN A 10 -13.90 -1.54 32.08
C GLN A 10 -12.63 -1.91 31.31
N GLU A 11 -11.78 -2.72 31.92
CA GLU A 11 -10.61 -3.33 31.27
C GLU A 11 -11.06 -4.14 30.05
N VAL A 12 -10.63 -3.70 28.88
CA VAL A 12 -10.72 -4.49 27.65
C VAL A 12 -9.69 -5.62 27.77
N PRO A 13 -10.08 -6.89 27.67
CA PRO A 13 -9.12 -8.00 27.75
C PRO A 13 -8.09 -7.88 26.63
N PRO A 14 -6.82 -8.24 26.89
CA PRO A 14 -5.77 -8.13 25.88
C PRO A 14 -6.18 -8.95 24.65
N ALA A 15 -6.21 -8.27 23.50
CA ALA A 15 -6.43 -8.91 22.22
C ALA A 15 -5.45 -10.09 22.11
N ALA A 16 -6.02 -11.29 21.93
CA ALA A 16 -5.25 -12.50 21.74
C ALA A 16 -4.25 -12.27 20.61
N VAL A 17 -2.96 -12.24 20.96
CA VAL A 17 -1.88 -12.35 20.01
C VAL A 17 -2.07 -13.71 19.35
N GLY A 18 -2.67 -13.71 18.16
CA GLY A 18 -2.80 -14.92 17.36
C GLY A 18 -1.42 -15.56 17.25
N GLU A 19 -1.30 -16.81 17.69
CA GLU A 19 -0.10 -17.60 17.54
C GLU A 19 0.38 -17.48 16.10
N ALA A 20 1.62 -17.00 15.92
CA ALA A 20 2.27 -17.01 14.63
C ALA A 20 2.37 -18.46 14.19
N SER A 21 1.57 -18.85 13.18
CA SER A 21 1.71 -20.14 12.53
C SER A 21 3.14 -20.21 11.96
N ALA A 22 3.95 -21.10 12.50
CA ALA A 22 5.38 -21.25 12.20
C ALA A 22 5.65 -21.91 10.82
N ASP A 23 4.87 -21.62 9.78
CA ASP A 23 4.98 -22.33 8.50
C ASP A 23 4.79 -21.46 7.24
N SER A 24 5.41 -20.27 7.18
CA SER A 24 5.58 -19.60 5.89
C SER A 24 6.97 -19.01 5.69
N SER A 25 7.78 -19.67 4.87
CA SER A 25 9.03 -19.17 4.28
C SER A 25 8.81 -18.04 3.26
N GLN A 26 7.63 -17.42 3.22
CA GLN A 26 7.22 -16.41 2.24
C GLN A 26 6.79 -15.12 2.94
N GLN A 27 7.08 -13.97 2.32
CA GLN A 27 6.61 -12.66 2.78
C GLN A 27 5.08 -12.57 2.67
N LYS A 28 4.43 -11.88 3.61
CA LYS A 28 2.98 -11.67 3.62
C LYS A 28 2.68 -10.18 3.49
N ILE A 29 2.10 -9.79 2.36
CA ILE A 29 1.81 -8.40 2.01
C ILE A 29 0.36 -8.29 1.55
N ASP A 30 -0.48 -7.70 2.40
CA ASP A 30 -1.88 -7.40 2.16
C ASP A 30 -2.28 -6.11 2.92
N PRO A 31 -3.48 -5.53 2.70
CA PRO A 31 -3.88 -4.28 3.34
C PRO A 31 -3.84 -4.28 4.88
N TRP A 32 -3.88 -5.45 5.51
CA TRP A 32 -3.93 -5.62 6.96
C TRP A 32 -2.61 -6.09 7.55
N ASN A 33 -1.83 -6.87 6.80
CA ASN A 33 -0.60 -7.49 7.27
C ASN A 33 0.56 -7.25 6.30
N VAL A 34 1.67 -6.78 6.87
CA VAL A 34 2.93 -6.55 6.17
C VAL A 34 4.02 -7.17 7.02
N SER A 35 4.55 -8.30 6.56
CA SER A 35 5.68 -8.99 7.19
C SER A 35 6.62 -9.55 6.14
N GLY A 36 7.92 -9.41 6.38
CA GLY A 36 8.95 -10.07 5.58
C GLY A 36 8.93 -11.58 5.74
N ALA A 37 9.71 -12.29 4.91
CA ALA A 37 9.87 -13.73 5.05
C ALA A 37 10.61 -14.06 6.37
N VAL A 38 10.27 -15.18 6.99
CA VAL A 38 11.00 -15.69 8.16
C VAL A 38 12.13 -16.59 7.66
N GLY A 39 13.37 -16.23 7.97
CA GLY A 39 14.55 -17.03 7.65
C GLY A 39 14.61 -18.33 8.44
N GLU A 40 15.51 -19.25 8.05
CA GLU A 40 15.77 -20.50 8.78
C GLU A 40 16.23 -20.25 10.23
N ASP A 41 16.77 -19.05 10.51
CA ASP A 41 17.19 -18.56 11.81
C ASP A 41 16.05 -17.96 12.65
N GLY A 42 14.80 -18.01 12.15
CA GLY A 42 13.63 -17.44 12.81
C GLY A 42 13.53 -15.92 12.73
N LYS A 43 14.44 -15.23 12.03
CA LYS A 43 14.43 -13.77 11.91
C LYS A 43 13.60 -13.31 10.72
N ILE A 44 12.87 -12.20 10.90
CA ILE A 44 12.15 -11.54 9.82
C ILE A 44 13.15 -10.85 8.90
N GLN A 45 13.08 -11.16 7.61
CA GLN A 45 13.92 -10.58 6.57
C GLN A 45 13.31 -9.30 6.00
N ALA A 46 14.13 -8.49 5.34
CA ALA A 46 13.62 -7.35 4.57
C ALA A 46 12.70 -7.82 3.42
N ILE A 47 11.73 -6.99 3.06
CA ILE A 47 10.76 -7.29 1.99
C ILE A 47 11.47 -7.29 0.63
N ASP A 48 11.27 -8.34 -0.17
CA ASP A 48 11.75 -8.40 -1.55
C ASP A 48 10.72 -7.74 -2.48
N TYR A 49 10.93 -6.45 -2.71
CA TYR A 49 10.09 -5.64 -3.58
C TYR A 49 10.17 -6.03 -5.06
N ARG A 50 11.25 -6.67 -5.54
CA ARG A 50 11.32 -7.13 -6.94
C ARG A 50 10.41 -8.33 -7.14
N LYS A 51 10.46 -9.27 -6.20
CA LYS A 51 9.55 -10.41 -6.18
C LYS A 51 8.09 -9.97 -6.11
N LEU A 52 7.78 -8.91 -5.33
CA LEU A 52 6.43 -8.33 -5.29
C LEU A 52 5.97 -7.79 -6.65
N VAL A 53 6.88 -7.21 -7.45
CA VAL A 53 6.51 -6.73 -8.80
C VAL A 53 5.99 -7.88 -9.66
N ASP A 54 6.69 -9.02 -9.64
CA ASP A 54 6.32 -10.21 -10.39
C ASP A 54 5.03 -10.84 -9.87
N GLU A 55 4.90 -11.02 -8.55
CA GLU A 55 3.72 -11.60 -7.91
C GLU A 55 2.45 -10.77 -8.16
N PHE A 56 2.58 -9.44 -8.11
CA PHE A 56 1.45 -8.53 -8.30
C PHE A 56 1.23 -8.22 -9.79
N GLY A 57 2.17 -8.57 -10.67
CA GLY A 57 2.12 -8.26 -12.10
C GLY A 57 2.12 -6.75 -12.35
N THR A 58 2.95 -6.00 -11.63
CA THR A 58 3.17 -4.56 -11.83
C THR A 58 4.40 -4.35 -12.73
N LYS A 59 4.73 -3.10 -13.06
CA LYS A 59 5.96 -2.75 -13.80
C LYS A 59 6.88 -1.95 -12.90
N LEU A 60 8.19 -2.15 -13.01
CA LEU A 60 9.16 -1.30 -12.32
C LEU A 60 9.16 0.11 -12.91
N ILE A 61 9.35 1.11 -12.03
CA ILE A 61 9.74 2.45 -12.46
C ILE A 61 11.26 2.39 -12.66
N ASP A 62 11.66 2.18 -13.91
CA ASP A 62 13.06 2.13 -14.33
C ASP A 62 13.57 3.50 -14.78
N GLU A 63 14.85 3.57 -15.16
CA GLU A 63 15.48 4.82 -15.59
C GLU A 63 14.78 5.42 -16.82
N ALA A 64 14.34 4.59 -17.77
CA ALA A 64 13.62 5.05 -18.95
C ALA A 64 12.29 5.72 -18.59
N MET A 65 11.56 5.20 -17.59
CA MET A 65 10.37 5.83 -17.05
C MET A 65 10.67 7.16 -16.35
N LEU A 66 11.77 7.24 -15.59
CA LEU A 66 12.19 8.48 -14.92
C LEU A 66 12.58 9.56 -15.94
N GLU A 67 13.39 9.21 -16.94
CA GLU A 67 13.77 10.09 -18.06
C GLU A 67 12.54 10.56 -18.83
N ARG A 68 11.59 9.65 -19.09
CA ARG A 68 10.32 10.00 -19.72
C ARG A 68 9.53 10.99 -18.87
N PHE A 69 9.38 10.74 -17.58
CA PHE A 69 8.68 11.65 -16.68
C PHE A 69 9.31 13.05 -16.72
N GLU A 70 10.64 13.13 -16.60
CA GLU A 70 11.35 14.41 -16.64
C GLU A 70 11.13 15.16 -17.95
N ARG A 71 11.26 14.47 -19.08
CA ARG A 71 11.04 15.03 -20.42
C ARG A 71 9.61 15.52 -20.63
N VAL A 72 8.63 14.75 -20.18
CA VAL A 72 7.19 15.04 -20.39
C VAL A 72 6.70 16.16 -19.50
N VAL A 73 7.06 16.13 -18.21
CA VAL A 73 6.58 17.07 -17.20
C VAL A 73 7.45 18.33 -17.15
N GLY A 74 8.71 18.25 -17.59
CA GLY A 74 9.67 19.35 -17.58
C GLY A 74 10.23 19.65 -16.19
N VAL A 75 10.08 18.72 -15.24
CA VAL A 75 10.62 18.83 -13.88
C VAL A 75 11.33 17.53 -13.51
N LYS A 76 12.38 17.64 -12.71
CA LYS A 76 13.07 16.46 -12.20
C LYS A 76 12.11 15.57 -11.40
N PRO A 77 12.08 14.24 -11.63
CA PRO A 77 11.25 13.31 -10.87
C PRO A 77 11.54 13.42 -9.37
N HIS A 78 10.52 13.33 -8.52
CA HIS A 78 10.65 13.41 -7.05
C HIS A 78 11.72 12.46 -6.49
N HIS A 79 12.39 12.81 -5.38
CA HIS A 79 13.44 11.94 -4.81
C HIS A 79 12.91 10.56 -4.43
N LEU A 80 11.65 10.45 -4.03
CA LEU A 80 11.03 9.15 -3.76
C LEU A 80 10.98 8.24 -5.02
N LEU A 81 10.82 8.82 -6.22
CA LEU A 81 10.91 8.08 -7.48
C LEU A 81 12.38 7.73 -7.78
N ARG A 82 13.28 8.73 -7.76
CA ARG A 82 14.71 8.55 -8.07
C ARG A 82 15.43 7.56 -7.17
N ARG A 83 15.04 7.52 -5.89
CA ARG A 83 15.63 6.63 -4.87
C ARG A 83 14.97 5.26 -4.84
N GLY A 84 14.01 4.96 -5.73
CA GLY A 84 13.30 3.69 -5.76
C GLY A 84 12.47 3.43 -4.50
N VAL A 85 12.04 4.49 -3.80
CA VAL A 85 11.06 4.38 -2.72
C VAL A 85 9.69 4.16 -3.33
N VAL A 86 9.35 4.91 -4.37
CA VAL A 86 8.26 4.61 -5.30
C VAL A 86 8.87 3.81 -6.43
N PHE A 87 8.58 2.51 -6.47
CA PHE A 87 9.40 1.54 -7.22
C PHE A 87 8.65 0.84 -8.35
N SER A 88 7.32 0.80 -8.30
CA SER A 88 6.52 0.13 -9.32
C SER A 88 5.28 0.93 -9.69
N HIS A 89 4.67 0.59 -10.83
CA HIS A 89 3.51 1.27 -11.36
C HIS A 89 2.57 0.32 -12.12
N ARG A 90 1.34 0.79 -12.34
CA ARG A 90 0.42 0.30 -13.37
C ARG A 90 0.03 1.46 -14.25
N ASP A 91 0.31 1.36 -15.53
CA ASP A 91 -0.15 2.30 -16.57
C ASP A 91 0.22 3.79 -16.35
N LEU A 92 1.27 4.09 -15.59
CA LEU A 92 1.84 5.46 -15.50
C LEU A 92 2.09 6.09 -16.89
N ASP A 93 2.49 5.27 -17.88
CA ASP A 93 2.60 5.68 -19.28
C ASP A 93 1.34 6.36 -19.83
N LEU A 94 0.14 5.88 -19.46
CA LEU A 94 -1.12 6.45 -19.91
C LEU A 94 -1.37 7.82 -19.29
N ILE A 95 -0.92 8.04 -18.06
CA ILE A 95 -1.01 9.36 -17.42
C ILE A 95 -0.07 10.34 -18.11
N LEU A 96 1.15 9.93 -18.42
CA LEU A 96 2.11 10.76 -19.16
C LEU A 96 1.60 11.07 -20.58
N ASP A 97 1.07 10.07 -21.30
CA ASP A 97 0.45 10.29 -22.62
C ASP A 97 -0.67 11.34 -22.56
N ARG A 98 -1.51 11.29 -21.52
CA ARG A 98 -2.60 12.25 -21.34
C ARG A 98 -2.07 13.64 -21.00
N TYR A 99 -1.06 13.73 -20.15
CA TYR A 99 -0.40 15.00 -19.83
C TYR A 99 0.19 15.66 -21.08
N GLU A 100 0.89 14.90 -21.94
CA GLU A 100 1.42 15.38 -23.23
C GLU A 100 0.30 15.89 -24.14
N LYS A 101 -0.81 15.15 -24.21
CA LYS A 101 -1.98 15.48 -25.05
C LYS A 101 -2.92 16.52 -24.43
N LYS A 102 -2.59 17.07 -23.26
CA LYS A 102 -3.45 17.99 -22.49
C LYS A 102 -4.85 17.42 -22.19
N LEU A 103 -4.94 16.11 -22.02
CA LEU A 103 -6.18 15.41 -21.68
C LEU A 103 -6.35 15.29 -20.16
N PRO A 104 -7.59 15.38 -19.64
CA PRO A 104 -7.84 15.40 -18.20
C PRO A 104 -7.55 14.05 -17.55
N PHE A 105 -6.99 14.07 -16.35
CA PHE A 105 -6.94 12.97 -15.39
C PHE A 105 -6.99 13.60 -13.99
N PHE A 106 -7.15 12.79 -12.96
CA PHE A 106 -7.08 13.28 -11.58
C PHE A 106 -6.22 12.38 -10.72
N ILE A 107 -5.85 12.87 -9.54
CA ILE A 107 -5.10 12.11 -8.56
C ILE A 107 -6.04 11.74 -7.43
N TYR A 108 -5.99 10.49 -7.01
CA TYR A 108 -6.77 9.97 -5.89
C TYR A 108 -5.84 9.34 -4.87
N THR A 109 -6.02 9.67 -3.59
CA THR A 109 -5.45 8.91 -2.49
C THR A 109 -6.43 8.92 -1.31
N GLY A 110 -6.12 8.20 -0.26
CA GLY A 110 -6.97 8.20 0.92
C GLY A 110 -6.28 7.68 2.16
N ARG A 111 -6.93 7.93 3.29
CA ARG A 111 -6.52 7.48 4.61
C ARG A 111 -7.77 7.02 5.36
N GLY A 112 -7.65 5.90 6.06
CA GLY A 112 -8.62 5.57 7.10
C GLY A 112 -8.08 5.98 8.47
N PRO A 113 -8.80 6.75 9.29
CA PRO A 113 -8.42 7.00 10.66
C PRO A 113 -8.23 5.69 11.38
N SER A 114 -7.20 5.63 12.21
CA SER A 114 -7.06 4.55 13.18
C SER A 114 -6.81 5.08 14.60
N SER A 115 -6.58 6.40 14.74
CA SER A 115 -6.27 7.08 16.00
C SER A 115 -6.14 8.60 15.76
N ASP A 116 -6.27 9.39 16.82
CA ASP A 116 -6.05 10.85 16.81
C ASP A 116 -4.61 11.27 16.42
N SER A 117 -3.67 10.32 16.39
CA SER A 117 -2.25 10.56 16.18
C SER A 117 -1.76 10.05 14.83
N MET A 118 -1.11 10.92 14.06
CA MET A 118 -0.37 10.54 12.86
C MET A 118 1.12 10.35 13.16
N HIS A 119 1.73 9.36 12.51
CA HIS A 119 3.17 9.19 12.44
C HIS A 119 3.71 9.49 11.04
N ILE A 120 5.04 9.64 10.95
CA ILE A 120 5.74 10.01 9.72
C ILE A 120 5.42 9.10 8.52
N GLY A 121 5.16 7.81 8.76
CA GLY A 121 4.74 6.87 7.71
C GLY A 121 3.41 7.23 7.03
N HIS A 122 2.47 7.86 7.74
CA HIS A 122 1.19 8.30 7.15
C HIS A 122 1.35 9.47 6.19
N VAL A 123 2.40 10.27 6.34
CA VAL A 123 2.56 11.51 5.58
C VAL A 123 3.20 11.27 4.21
N ILE A 124 3.97 10.18 4.05
CA ILE A 124 4.68 9.86 2.81
C ILE A 124 3.77 9.84 1.57
N PRO A 125 2.61 9.14 1.56
CA PRO A 125 1.73 9.17 0.41
C PRO A 125 1.21 10.58 0.11
N PHE A 126 0.90 11.38 1.14
CA PHE A 126 0.41 12.75 0.96
C PHE A 126 1.47 13.70 0.42
N THR A 127 2.72 13.62 0.89
CA THR A 127 3.84 14.43 0.37
C THR A 127 4.03 14.19 -1.13
N LEU A 128 4.10 12.92 -1.53
CA LEU A 128 4.23 12.56 -2.94
C LEU A 128 3.02 13.02 -3.77
N THR A 129 1.82 12.82 -3.23
CA THR A 129 0.56 13.15 -3.90
C THR A 129 0.41 14.66 -4.12
N LYS A 130 0.80 15.46 -3.12
CA LYS A 130 0.84 16.92 -3.23
C LYS A 130 1.83 17.36 -4.32
N TRP A 131 3.05 16.82 -4.31
CA TRP A 131 4.03 17.11 -5.35
C TRP A 131 3.52 16.72 -6.75
N LEU A 132 2.92 15.54 -6.91
CA LEU A 132 2.33 15.10 -8.18
C LEU A 132 1.22 16.04 -8.64
N SER A 133 0.32 16.45 -7.75
CA SER A 133 -0.77 17.39 -8.07
C SER A 133 -0.23 18.72 -8.55
N ASP A 134 0.83 19.25 -7.93
CA ASP A 134 1.43 20.51 -8.35
C ASP A 134 2.11 20.43 -9.72
N VAL A 135 2.97 19.42 -9.92
CA VAL A 135 3.80 19.32 -11.15
C VAL A 135 2.99 18.84 -12.36
N LEU A 136 1.98 18.00 -12.11
CA LEU A 136 1.05 17.57 -13.14
C LEU A 136 -0.12 18.55 -13.34
N ASP A 137 -0.24 19.55 -12.46
CA ASP A 137 -1.36 20.49 -12.38
C ASP A 137 -2.70 19.78 -12.55
N ALA A 138 -2.90 18.76 -11.72
CA ALA A 138 -4.03 17.84 -11.76
C ALA A 138 -4.88 17.94 -10.48
N PRO A 139 -6.21 17.79 -10.58
CA PRO A 139 -7.08 17.85 -9.42
C PRO A 139 -6.80 16.66 -8.51
N LEU A 140 -6.77 16.92 -7.21
CA LEU A 140 -6.49 15.95 -6.17
C LEU A 140 -7.74 15.70 -5.34
N VAL A 141 -8.15 14.44 -5.26
CA VAL A 141 -9.22 13.98 -4.40
C VAL A 141 -8.63 13.14 -3.27
N ILE A 142 -8.97 13.48 -2.03
CA ILE A 142 -8.55 12.75 -0.84
C ILE A 142 -9.77 12.26 -0.09
N MET A 143 -9.87 10.94 0.01
CA MET A 143 -10.88 10.26 0.83
C MET A 143 -10.36 10.05 2.23
N MET A 144 -11.09 10.55 3.23
CA MET A 144 -10.86 10.26 4.63
C MET A 144 -12.00 9.36 5.10
N THR A 145 -11.72 8.12 5.54
CA THR A 145 -12.84 7.21 5.85
C THR A 145 -13.57 7.56 7.15
N ASP A 146 -13.00 8.36 8.06
CA ASP A 146 -13.72 8.77 9.29
C ASP A 146 -13.06 9.97 10.05
N ASP A 147 -12.16 10.76 9.44
CA ASP A 147 -11.41 11.80 10.15
C ASP A 147 -11.01 13.00 9.28
N GLU A 148 -11.01 14.19 9.87
CA GLU A 148 -10.74 15.44 9.17
C GLU A 148 -9.30 15.94 9.34
N LYS A 149 -8.96 16.84 8.42
CA LYS A 149 -7.94 17.90 8.53
C LYS A 149 -6.48 17.55 8.24
N PHE A 150 -6.11 17.40 6.97
CA PHE A 150 -4.77 17.82 6.54
C PHE A 150 -4.79 18.28 5.08
N LEU A 151 -4.46 19.55 4.84
CA LEU A 151 -3.72 20.10 3.70
C LEU A 151 -3.90 21.63 3.63
N PHE A 152 -2.86 22.33 3.19
CA PHE A 152 -2.95 23.73 2.78
C PHE A 152 -2.38 23.80 1.35
N SER A 153 -3.16 24.39 0.45
CA SER A 153 -2.79 24.64 -0.94
C SER A 153 -3.41 25.95 -1.36
N GLU A 154 -2.61 26.87 -1.87
CA GLU A 154 -3.09 28.14 -2.44
C GLU A 154 -3.84 27.91 -3.76
N LYS A 155 -3.60 26.77 -4.43
CA LYS A 155 -4.34 26.34 -5.61
C LYS A 155 -5.62 25.61 -5.19
N ARG A 156 -6.78 26.01 -5.73
CA ARG A 156 -8.08 25.35 -5.57
C ARG A 156 -8.17 24.06 -6.42
N THR A 157 -7.17 23.20 -6.31
CA THR A 157 -7.03 21.92 -7.04
C THR A 157 -7.37 20.71 -6.19
N THR A 158 -7.61 20.88 -4.88
CA THR A 158 -7.79 19.74 -3.96
C THR A 158 -9.20 19.71 -3.36
N PHE A 159 -9.82 18.53 -3.37
CA PHE A 159 -11.08 18.23 -2.71
C PHE A 159 -10.88 17.13 -1.67
N LEU A 160 -11.27 17.41 -0.42
CA LEU A 160 -11.27 16.45 0.68
C LEU A 160 -12.71 16.03 0.93
N PHE A 161 -12.95 14.77 1.25
CA PHE A 161 -14.28 14.35 1.67
C PHE A 161 -14.23 13.26 2.74
N ASN A 162 -15.19 13.33 3.67
CA ASN A 162 -15.54 12.26 4.59
C ASN A 162 -16.60 11.38 3.93
N ASP A 163 -16.47 10.06 4.06
CA ASP A 163 -17.41 9.10 3.48
C ASP A 163 -18.86 9.33 3.97
N TYR A 164 -19.08 9.56 5.26
CA TYR A 164 -20.42 9.75 5.82
C TYR A 164 -21.12 11.00 5.30
N ASP A 165 -20.38 12.08 5.05
CA ASP A 165 -20.95 13.37 4.59
C ASP A 165 -21.11 13.44 3.07
N TYR A 166 -20.27 12.71 2.32
CA TYR A 166 -20.23 12.81 0.87
C TYR A 166 -21.03 11.72 0.17
N VAL A 167 -21.13 10.52 0.76
CA VAL A 167 -21.83 9.39 0.13
C VAL A 167 -23.30 9.73 -0.11
N GLY A 168 -23.66 9.76 -1.40
CA GLY A 168 -24.99 10.11 -1.87
C GLY A 168 -24.94 10.42 -3.37
N GLY A 169 -26.11 10.63 -3.99
CA GLY A 169 -26.22 10.99 -5.41
C GLY A 169 -25.35 10.11 -6.33
N LYS A 170 -24.56 10.75 -7.19
CA LYS A 170 -23.69 10.06 -8.17
C LYS A 170 -22.58 9.21 -7.55
N PHE A 171 -22.12 9.56 -6.35
CA PHE A 171 -21.15 8.73 -5.62
C PHE A 171 -21.79 7.39 -5.24
N TYR A 172 -23.01 7.42 -4.68
CA TYR A 172 -23.74 6.21 -4.32
C TYR A 172 -24.14 5.38 -5.54
N GLU A 173 -24.55 6.01 -6.65
CA GLU A 173 -24.78 5.30 -7.92
C GLU A 173 -23.52 4.52 -8.38
N THR A 174 -22.34 5.13 -8.22
CA THR A 174 -21.06 4.48 -8.56
C THR A 174 -20.77 3.32 -7.61
N ILE A 175 -21.00 3.48 -6.30
CA ILE A 175 -20.93 2.38 -5.32
C ILE A 175 -21.83 1.21 -5.75
N SER A 176 -23.10 1.47 -6.10
CA SER A 176 -24.02 0.42 -6.51
C SER A 176 -23.59 -0.29 -7.80
N LYS A 177 -23.03 0.45 -8.77
CA LYS A 177 -22.48 -0.12 -10.01
C LYS A 177 -21.27 -1.01 -9.74
N VAL A 178 -20.38 -0.58 -8.85
CA VAL A 178 -19.19 -1.33 -8.43
C VAL A 178 -19.57 -2.59 -7.66
N SER A 179 -20.45 -2.47 -6.65
CA SER A 179 -20.85 -3.60 -5.81
C SER A 179 -21.54 -4.70 -6.60
N LYS A 180 -22.36 -4.35 -7.60
CA LYS A 180 -23.00 -5.32 -8.51
C LYS A 180 -21.99 -6.16 -9.32
N ARG A 181 -20.75 -5.68 -9.49
CA ARG A 181 -19.69 -6.37 -10.26
C ARG A 181 -18.74 -7.18 -9.40
N ILE A 182 -18.71 -6.95 -8.09
CA ILE A 182 -17.83 -7.67 -7.17
C ILE A 182 -18.65 -8.76 -6.47
N THR A 183 -18.42 -10.01 -6.84
CA THR A 183 -19.01 -11.15 -6.12
C THR A 183 -18.24 -11.40 -4.82
N VAL A 184 -18.90 -12.03 -3.83
CA VAL A 184 -18.26 -12.46 -2.58
C VAL A 184 -17.04 -13.35 -2.86
N ASN A 185 -17.10 -14.24 -3.85
CA ASN A 185 -15.95 -15.08 -4.20
C ASN A 185 -14.78 -14.26 -4.77
N THR A 186 -15.06 -13.24 -5.59
CA THR A 186 -14.03 -12.36 -6.15
C THR A 186 -13.38 -11.54 -5.03
N ALA A 187 -14.21 -11.02 -4.13
CA ALA A 187 -13.79 -10.32 -2.92
C ALA A 187 -12.89 -11.24 -2.06
N ASN A 188 -13.34 -12.44 -1.73
CA ASN A 188 -12.55 -13.41 -0.93
C ASN A 188 -11.22 -13.77 -1.61
N ALA A 189 -11.20 -13.94 -2.93
CA ALA A 189 -9.98 -14.25 -3.68
C ALA A 189 -9.00 -13.08 -3.75
N ALA A 190 -9.49 -11.85 -3.85
CA ALA A 190 -8.64 -10.65 -3.95
C ALA A 190 -8.03 -10.23 -2.61
N PHE A 191 -8.76 -10.48 -1.51
CA PHE A 191 -8.43 -9.92 -0.20
C PHE A 191 -8.16 -10.97 0.88
N GLY A 192 -8.40 -12.25 0.60
CA GLY A 192 -8.38 -13.28 1.65
C GLY A 192 -9.45 -13.04 2.71
N PHE A 193 -10.59 -12.45 2.33
CA PHE A 193 -11.63 -12.04 3.27
C PHE A 193 -12.13 -13.21 4.12
N ASP A 194 -12.21 -12.95 5.42
CA ASP A 194 -12.91 -13.77 6.42
C ASP A 194 -14.36 -13.30 6.66
N GLY A 195 -14.82 -12.29 5.91
CA GLY A 195 -16.15 -11.69 6.01
C GLY A 195 -16.23 -10.39 6.82
N SER A 196 -15.11 -9.88 7.36
CA SER A 196 -15.11 -8.69 8.24
C SER A 196 -14.86 -7.34 7.54
N SER A 197 -14.54 -7.31 6.24
CA SER A 197 -13.98 -6.12 5.56
C SER A 197 -14.80 -5.61 4.36
N SER A 198 -14.84 -4.28 4.19
CA SER A 198 -15.66 -3.59 3.16
C SER A 198 -14.96 -3.45 1.80
N ILE A 199 -15.73 -3.65 0.73
CA ILE A 199 -15.31 -3.47 -0.69
C ILE A 199 -15.62 -2.06 -1.26
N GLY A 200 -16.18 -1.15 -0.44
CA GLY A 200 -16.69 0.15 -0.90
C GLY A 200 -15.64 1.15 -1.42
N LYS A 201 -14.36 0.96 -1.06
CA LYS A 201 -13.25 1.91 -1.33
C LYS A 201 -12.94 2.11 -2.82
N ALA A 202 -13.35 1.19 -3.70
CA ALA A 202 -13.08 1.26 -5.14
C ALA A 202 -13.76 2.46 -5.85
N SER A 203 -14.90 2.93 -5.33
CA SER A 203 -15.77 3.90 -6.02
C SER A 203 -15.15 5.30 -6.14
N ALA A 204 -14.33 5.70 -5.16
CA ALA A 204 -13.65 7.00 -5.13
C ALA A 204 -12.56 7.15 -6.21
N SER A 205 -12.18 6.06 -6.88
CA SER A 205 -11.20 6.09 -7.97
C SER A 205 -11.80 6.38 -9.35
N PHE A 206 -13.13 6.53 -9.46
CA PHE A 206 -13.83 6.81 -10.71
C PHE A 206 -14.34 8.25 -10.76
N ALA A 207 -14.01 8.99 -11.81
CA ALA A 207 -14.44 10.40 -11.97
C ALA A 207 -15.97 10.63 -11.91
N PRO A 208 -16.86 9.74 -12.38
CA PRO A 208 -18.30 9.87 -12.19
C PRO A 208 -18.75 10.08 -10.73
N SER A 209 -17.94 9.69 -9.75
CA SER A 209 -18.15 9.91 -8.32
C SER A 209 -18.09 11.40 -7.91
N PHE A 210 -17.53 12.28 -8.76
CA PHE A 210 -17.33 13.71 -8.46
C PHE A 210 -17.88 14.60 -9.57
N PRO A 211 -19.21 14.65 -9.78
CA PRO A 211 -19.81 15.44 -10.87
C PRO A 211 -19.59 16.95 -10.73
N HIS A 212 -19.35 17.43 -9.51
CA HIS A 212 -19.02 18.82 -9.23
C HIS A 212 -17.60 19.20 -9.67
N ILE A 213 -16.73 18.21 -9.93
CA ILE A 213 -15.37 18.39 -10.47
C ILE A 213 -15.38 18.09 -11.97
N PHE A 214 -15.91 16.93 -12.37
CA PHE A 214 -15.73 16.38 -13.72
C PHE A 214 -16.96 16.53 -14.64
N GLY A 215 -18.00 17.21 -14.17
CA GLY A 215 -19.26 17.38 -14.90
C GLY A 215 -20.26 16.25 -14.70
N THR A 216 -21.50 16.51 -15.10
CA THR A 216 -22.65 15.60 -14.92
C THR A 216 -22.82 14.59 -16.06
N ASP A 217 -22.14 14.80 -17.20
CA ASP A 217 -22.13 13.86 -18.31
C ASP A 217 -21.24 12.65 -17.98
N GLU A 218 -21.88 11.56 -17.55
CA GLU A 218 -21.21 10.31 -17.19
C GLU A 218 -20.46 9.67 -18.38
N ALA A 219 -20.95 9.84 -19.61
CA ALA A 219 -20.30 9.25 -20.79
C ALA A 219 -18.92 9.88 -21.03
N ARG A 220 -18.74 11.15 -20.66
CA ARG A 220 -17.46 11.85 -20.69
C ARG A 220 -16.64 11.61 -19.44
N SER A 221 -17.21 11.84 -18.24
CA SER A 221 -16.45 11.71 -16.99
C SER A 221 -15.93 10.30 -16.78
N SER A 222 -16.64 9.27 -17.24
CA SER A 222 -16.15 7.87 -17.23
C SER A 222 -14.87 7.65 -18.04
N GLN A 223 -14.48 8.55 -18.95
CA GLN A 223 -13.26 8.45 -19.74
C GLN A 223 -12.04 9.11 -19.06
N ILE A 224 -12.22 9.73 -17.90
CA ILE A 224 -11.16 10.40 -17.13
C ILE A 224 -10.54 9.37 -16.17
N PRO A 225 -9.30 8.90 -16.41
CA PRO A 225 -8.63 8.00 -15.48
C PRO A 225 -8.15 8.76 -14.25
N CYS A 226 -7.91 8.02 -13.16
CA CYS A 226 -7.15 8.53 -12.03
C CYS A 226 -5.73 7.96 -11.97
N LEU A 227 -4.83 8.69 -11.31
CA LEU A 227 -3.55 8.20 -10.81
C LEU A 227 -3.66 8.02 -9.30
N ILE A 228 -3.26 6.85 -8.79
CA ILE A 228 -3.35 6.50 -7.37
C ILE A 228 -1.94 6.26 -6.81
N PRO A 229 -1.39 7.22 -6.04
CA PRO A 229 -0.22 7.00 -5.21
C PRO A 229 -0.60 6.29 -3.92
N CYS A 230 -0.07 5.09 -3.71
CA CYS A 230 -0.31 4.31 -2.49
C CYS A 230 0.91 3.46 -2.12
N ALA A 231 0.88 2.83 -0.94
CA ALA A 231 1.78 1.73 -0.63
C ALA A 231 1.32 0.45 -1.33
N ILE A 232 2.25 -0.48 -1.58
CA ILE A 232 1.98 -1.68 -2.39
C ILE A 232 0.92 -2.61 -1.79
N ASP A 233 0.70 -2.57 -0.47
CA ASP A 233 -0.36 -3.33 0.23
C ASP A 233 -1.78 -2.98 -0.26
N GLN A 234 -1.97 -1.78 -0.81
CA GLN A 234 -3.27 -1.33 -1.30
C GLN A 234 -3.56 -1.78 -2.74
N ASP A 235 -2.57 -2.32 -3.47
CA ASP A 235 -2.75 -2.77 -4.86
C ASP A 235 -3.88 -3.79 -5.05
N PRO A 236 -4.14 -4.76 -4.14
CA PRO A 236 -5.27 -5.68 -4.28
C PRO A 236 -6.62 -4.98 -4.45
N TYR A 237 -6.86 -3.86 -3.74
CA TYR A 237 -8.08 -3.06 -3.92
C TYR A 237 -8.20 -2.55 -5.34
N PHE A 238 -7.13 -1.94 -5.85
CA PHE A 238 -7.18 -1.27 -7.15
C PHE A 238 -6.99 -2.21 -8.33
N ARG A 239 -6.37 -3.37 -8.13
CA ARG A 239 -6.38 -4.46 -9.10
C ARG A 239 -7.81 -4.91 -9.36
N LEU A 240 -8.59 -5.16 -8.30
CA LEU A 240 -10.01 -5.48 -8.44
C LEU A 240 -10.79 -4.33 -9.12
N THR A 241 -10.54 -3.09 -8.72
CA THR A 241 -11.13 -1.90 -9.36
C THR A 241 -10.84 -1.83 -10.86
N ARG A 242 -9.60 -2.15 -11.28
CA ARG A 242 -9.20 -2.18 -12.68
C ARG A 242 -9.93 -3.28 -13.46
N ASP A 243 -10.12 -4.45 -12.87
CA ASP A 243 -10.83 -5.56 -13.51
C ASP A 243 -12.30 -5.21 -13.76
N ILE A 244 -12.99 -4.62 -12.77
CA ILE A 244 -14.41 -4.24 -12.93
C ILE A 244 -14.61 -3.03 -13.85
N SER A 245 -13.63 -2.13 -13.98
CA SER A 245 -13.74 -0.90 -14.78
C SER A 245 -14.12 -1.17 -16.24
N GLN A 246 -13.64 -2.28 -16.81
CA GLN A 246 -13.96 -2.68 -18.18
C GLN A 246 -15.45 -2.96 -18.34
N GLY A 247 -16.05 -3.70 -17.41
CA GLY A 247 -17.48 -4.01 -17.42
C GLY A 247 -18.36 -2.77 -17.20
N LEU A 248 -17.83 -1.76 -16.50
CA LEU A 248 -18.47 -0.45 -16.31
C LEU A 248 -18.25 0.50 -17.50
N LYS A 249 -17.36 0.15 -18.44
CA LYS A 249 -16.86 1.04 -19.52
C LYS A 249 -16.21 2.32 -18.97
N TYR A 250 -15.66 2.25 -17.76
CA TYR A 250 -14.94 3.34 -17.10
C TYR A 250 -13.44 3.23 -17.39
N ALA A 251 -12.74 4.36 -17.35
CA ALA A 251 -11.30 4.41 -17.48
C ALA A 251 -10.63 3.64 -16.33
N LYS A 252 -9.63 2.84 -16.67
CA LYS A 252 -8.84 2.10 -15.67
C LYS A 252 -8.03 3.08 -14.81
N PRO A 253 -8.05 2.95 -13.48
CA PRO A 253 -7.15 3.72 -12.63
C PRO A 253 -5.70 3.27 -12.84
N SER A 254 -4.78 4.21 -12.90
CA SER A 254 -3.32 4.00 -12.93
C SER A 254 -2.78 4.08 -11.51
N LEU A 255 -1.66 3.38 -11.25
CA LEU A 255 -1.08 3.29 -9.90
C LEU A 255 0.41 3.55 -9.92
N ILE A 256 0.91 4.09 -8.80
CA ILE A 256 2.33 4.07 -8.43
C ILE A 256 2.44 3.57 -6.99
N HIS A 257 3.38 2.68 -6.74
CA HIS A 257 3.50 1.99 -5.46
C HIS A 257 4.78 2.40 -4.74
N SER A 258 4.60 2.79 -3.49
CA SER A 258 5.68 3.04 -2.54
C SER A 258 6.01 1.78 -1.74
N ARG A 259 7.29 1.69 -1.36
CA ARG A 259 7.78 0.82 -0.31
C ARG A 259 7.18 1.23 1.04
N PHE A 260 7.12 0.28 1.97
CA PHE A 260 6.79 0.58 3.35
C PHE A 260 7.92 1.35 4.02
N LEU A 261 7.54 2.24 4.91
CA LEU A 261 8.45 2.82 5.89
C LEU A 261 8.43 1.90 7.10
N ASP A 262 9.54 1.20 7.36
CA ASP A 262 9.67 0.26 8.46
C ASP A 262 9.43 0.94 9.82
N ALA A 263 8.98 0.21 10.83
CA ALA A 263 8.94 0.73 12.19
C ALA A 263 10.35 0.93 12.75
N LEU A 264 10.46 1.65 13.87
CA LEU A 264 11.74 1.88 14.53
C LEU A 264 12.48 0.56 14.84
N GLN A 265 11.75 -0.50 15.18
CA GLN A 265 12.32 -1.81 15.55
C GLN A 265 13.03 -2.55 14.42
N GLY A 266 12.87 -2.12 13.16
CA GLY A 266 13.62 -2.68 12.04
C GLY A 266 12.78 -3.27 10.91
N PRO A 267 13.45 -3.91 9.94
CA PRO A 267 12.87 -4.31 8.67
C PRO A 267 11.68 -5.26 8.81
N GLY A 268 10.67 -5.07 7.97
CA GLY A 268 9.52 -5.98 7.88
C GLY A 268 8.50 -5.79 9.00
N SER A 269 8.58 -4.66 9.73
CA SER A 269 7.60 -4.24 10.73
C SER A 269 6.93 -2.93 10.31
N LYS A 270 5.64 -2.76 10.61
CA LYS A 270 4.87 -1.55 10.31
C LYS A 270 4.73 -0.68 11.55
N MET A 271 4.85 0.64 11.40
CA MET A 271 4.54 1.58 12.48
C MET A 271 3.10 1.41 12.95
N SER A 272 2.90 1.47 14.27
CA SER A 272 1.57 1.50 14.86
C SER A 272 1.38 2.78 15.67
N ALA A 273 0.26 3.46 15.44
CA ALA A 273 -0.10 4.61 16.25
C ALA A 273 -0.40 4.25 17.72
N SER A 274 -0.73 2.98 18.00
CA SER A 274 -0.93 2.48 19.37
C SER A 274 0.37 2.08 20.08
N VAL A 275 1.51 2.04 19.38
CA VAL A 275 2.80 1.62 19.95
C VAL A 275 3.81 2.74 19.83
N ALA A 276 3.94 3.56 20.89
CA ALA A 276 4.74 4.78 20.86
C ALA A 276 6.24 4.57 20.61
N SER A 277 6.78 3.39 20.96
CA SER A 277 8.15 3.00 20.66
C SER A 277 8.37 2.61 19.20
N SER A 278 7.31 2.35 18.43
CA SER A 278 7.40 1.91 17.03
C SER A 278 7.53 3.03 16.02
N ALA A 279 7.13 4.25 16.41
CA ALA A 279 6.90 5.33 15.46
C ALA A 279 7.41 6.69 15.95
N ILE A 280 7.78 7.53 14.99
CA ILE A 280 7.93 8.97 15.18
C ILE A 280 6.59 9.63 14.85
N PHE A 281 6.00 10.30 15.82
CA PHE A 281 4.74 11.01 15.66
C PHE A 281 4.95 12.41 15.13
N MET A 282 3.94 12.91 14.41
CA MET A 282 3.97 14.26 13.85
C MET A 282 4.00 15.38 14.91
N PHE A 283 3.65 15.06 16.16
CA PHE A 283 3.74 15.97 17.30
C PHE A 283 4.99 15.78 18.16
N ASP A 284 5.88 14.83 17.83
CA ASP A 284 7.11 14.65 18.60
C ASP A 284 7.99 15.90 18.48
N THR A 285 8.53 16.34 19.62
CA THR A 285 9.54 17.41 19.69
C THR A 285 10.89 16.92 19.17
N PRO A 286 11.81 17.81 18.75
CA PRO A 286 13.15 17.40 18.31
C PRO A 286 13.89 16.51 19.33
N LYS A 287 13.71 16.79 20.63
CA LYS A 287 14.28 15.97 21.71
C LYS A 287 13.65 14.57 21.77
N GLN A 288 12.34 14.45 21.58
CA GLN A 288 11.66 13.16 21.52
C GLN A 288 12.05 12.36 20.28
N VAL A 289 12.16 13.01 19.11
CA VAL A 289 12.63 12.38 17.87
C VAL A 289 14.02 11.78 18.09
N LEU A 290 14.99 12.59 18.55
CA LEU A 290 16.35 12.12 18.80
C LEU A 290 16.39 10.99 19.84
N SER A 291 15.63 11.12 20.93
CA SER A 291 15.56 10.09 21.98
C SER A 291 15.01 8.76 21.46
N LYS A 292 13.92 8.80 20.68
CA LYS A 292 13.32 7.62 20.07
C LYS A 292 14.25 6.96 19.05
N MET A 293 14.89 7.76 18.20
CA MET A 293 15.86 7.26 17.23
C MET A 293 17.02 6.55 17.93
N ASN A 294 17.63 7.17 18.94
CA ASN A 294 18.73 6.55 19.69
C ASN A 294 18.32 5.27 20.42
N LYS A 295 17.10 5.23 20.97
CA LYS A 295 16.66 4.12 21.83
C LYS A 295 16.07 2.95 21.06
N TYR A 296 15.40 3.21 19.94
CA TYR A 296 14.55 2.23 19.29
C TYR A 296 14.91 1.97 17.82
N ALA A 297 15.63 2.87 17.13
CA ALA A 297 15.93 2.67 15.72
C ALA A 297 16.93 1.53 15.54
N TYR A 298 16.50 0.48 14.85
CA TYR A 298 17.36 -0.64 14.49
C TYR A 298 18.51 -0.17 13.61
N SER A 299 19.74 -0.53 14.01
CA SER A 299 20.93 -0.21 13.24
C SER A 299 21.37 -1.39 12.38
N GLY A 300 21.78 -1.09 11.15
CA GLY A 300 22.48 -2.03 10.29
C GLY A 300 23.98 -2.15 10.58
N GLY A 301 24.50 -1.45 11.61
CA GLY A 301 25.86 -1.60 12.09
C GLY A 301 26.13 -2.98 12.72
N ARG A 302 27.41 -3.28 12.98
CA ARG A 302 27.85 -4.50 13.66
C ARG A 302 27.98 -4.28 15.16
N GLU A 303 27.90 -5.38 15.92
CA GLU A 303 28.02 -5.35 17.38
C GLU A 303 29.44 -4.97 17.82
N THR A 304 30.46 -5.47 17.10
CA THR A 304 31.86 -5.21 17.41
C THR A 304 32.51 -4.26 16.40
N ALA A 305 33.52 -3.51 16.85
CA ALA A 305 34.26 -2.57 16.00
C ALA A 305 35.11 -3.32 14.95
N GLU A 306 35.58 -4.52 15.28
CA GLU A 306 36.32 -5.42 14.40
C GLU A 306 35.43 -5.87 13.23
N GLU A 307 34.23 -6.38 13.52
CA GLU A 307 33.27 -6.79 12.48
C GLU A 307 32.81 -5.59 11.67
N GLN A 308 32.58 -4.43 12.30
CA GLN A 308 32.22 -3.20 11.61
C GLN A 308 33.29 -2.81 10.59
N ARG A 309 34.58 -2.90 10.95
CA ARG A 309 35.68 -2.60 10.04
C ARG A 309 35.79 -3.62 8.91
N ALA A 310 35.61 -4.91 9.22
CA ALA A 310 35.79 -6.01 8.27
C ALA A 310 34.63 -6.16 7.28
N LEU A 311 33.39 -6.10 7.77
CA LEU A 311 32.17 -6.40 7.01
C LEU A 311 31.37 -5.15 6.64
N GLY A 312 31.57 -4.05 7.38
CA GLY A 312 30.78 -2.84 7.25
C GLY A 312 29.34 -2.99 7.74
N ALA A 313 28.70 -1.85 7.95
CA ALA A 313 27.26 -1.77 8.16
C ALA A 313 26.48 -2.17 6.89
N ASN A 314 25.26 -2.64 7.09
CA ASN A 314 24.26 -2.89 6.06
C ASN A 314 23.19 -1.77 6.05
N PRO A 315 23.29 -0.77 5.14
CA PRO A 315 22.32 0.31 5.09
C PRO A 315 20.90 -0.16 4.69
N ASP A 316 20.76 -1.29 3.99
CA ASP A 316 19.46 -1.78 3.54
C ASP A 316 18.53 -2.19 4.68
N VAL A 317 19.09 -2.47 5.86
CA VAL A 317 18.34 -2.80 7.07
C VAL A 317 18.41 -1.70 8.14
N ASP A 318 19.24 -0.68 7.96
CA ASP A 318 19.40 0.42 8.93
C ASP A 318 18.22 1.40 8.84
N VAL A 319 17.41 1.47 9.90
CA VAL A 319 16.18 2.28 9.91
C VAL A 319 16.47 3.76 9.70
N SER A 320 17.53 4.28 10.32
CA SER A 320 17.92 5.69 10.19
C SER A 320 18.28 6.03 8.75
N TYR A 321 19.06 5.17 8.08
CA TYR A 321 19.35 5.33 6.67
C TYR A 321 18.12 5.17 5.78
N GLN A 322 17.25 4.19 6.05
CA GLN A 322 16.01 4.05 5.30
C GLN A 322 15.15 5.31 5.41
N TYR A 323 14.96 5.86 6.60
CA TYR A 323 14.22 7.10 6.80
C TYR A 323 14.83 8.28 6.04
N LEU A 324 16.16 8.42 6.02
CA LEU A 324 16.83 9.46 5.22
C LEU A 324 16.47 9.36 3.73
N ARG A 325 16.32 8.14 3.18
CA ARG A 325 15.88 7.99 1.77
C ARG A 325 14.50 8.60 1.51
N PHE A 326 13.62 8.64 2.51
CA PHE A 326 12.29 9.24 2.41
C PHE A 326 12.29 10.75 2.67
N PHE A 327 12.98 11.21 3.72
CA PHE A 327 12.81 12.57 4.25
C PHE A 327 13.92 13.56 3.87
N LEU A 328 15.08 13.08 3.42
CA LEU A 328 16.17 13.96 3.02
C LEU A 328 15.83 14.61 1.67
N GLU A 329 15.27 15.82 1.70
CA GLU A 329 14.97 16.61 0.51
C GLU A 329 16.22 17.37 0.08
N VAL A 330 16.93 16.88 -0.94
CA VAL A 330 18.15 17.53 -1.46
C VAL A 330 18.08 17.77 -2.96
N GLY A 331 18.87 18.75 -3.41
CA GLY A 331 19.02 19.14 -4.81
C GLY A 331 19.67 18.05 -5.68
N GLN A 332 19.79 18.33 -6.99
CA GLN A 332 20.23 17.37 -8.02
C GLN A 332 21.53 16.64 -7.70
N ASP A 333 22.53 17.36 -7.17
CA ASP A 333 23.91 16.89 -6.98
C ASP A 333 24.16 16.22 -5.62
N ASP A 334 23.22 16.34 -4.68
CA ASP A 334 23.40 15.94 -3.30
C ASP A 334 22.82 14.54 -3.00
N ASP A 335 21.87 14.04 -3.81
CA ASP A 335 21.36 12.66 -3.71
C ASP A 335 22.50 11.62 -3.74
N ARG A 336 23.50 11.87 -4.59
CA ARG A 336 24.68 10.99 -4.73
C ARG A 336 25.66 11.19 -3.57
N ARG A 337 25.89 12.45 -3.18
CA ARG A 337 26.83 12.80 -2.11
C ARG A 337 26.42 12.18 -0.77
N ASP A 338 25.14 12.21 -0.45
CA ASP A 338 24.65 11.69 0.84
C ASP A 338 24.72 10.16 0.89
N GLN A 339 24.39 9.51 -0.23
CA GLN A 339 24.61 8.07 -0.37
C GLN A 339 26.10 7.72 -0.29
N GLU A 340 26.98 8.54 -0.86
CA GLU A 340 28.43 8.34 -0.81
C GLU A 340 28.99 8.53 0.58
N GLU A 341 28.52 9.52 1.34
CA GLU A 341 28.94 9.75 2.72
C GLU A 341 28.55 8.57 3.62
N VAL A 342 27.30 8.10 3.52
CA VAL A 342 26.87 6.92 4.28
C VAL A 342 27.62 5.68 3.83
N ARG A 343 27.88 5.51 2.52
CA ARG A 343 28.70 4.42 1.98
C ARG A 343 30.13 4.47 2.52
N ALA A 344 30.74 5.64 2.59
CA ALA A 344 32.09 5.83 3.12
C ALA A 344 32.15 5.56 4.63
N ALA A 345 31.09 5.90 5.35
CA ALA A 345 30.97 5.63 6.78
C ALA A 345 30.69 4.15 7.12
N ARG A 346 30.39 3.27 6.15
CA ARG A 346 29.97 1.89 6.40
C ARG A 346 30.96 1.08 7.24
N SER A 347 32.26 1.25 7.05
CA SER A 347 33.28 0.54 7.84
C SER A 347 33.68 1.27 9.11
N SER A 348 33.08 2.43 9.38
CA SER A 348 33.38 3.26 10.54
C SER A 348 32.54 2.84 11.74
N LYS A 349 33.15 2.87 12.93
CA LYS A 349 32.44 2.75 14.22
C LYS A 349 31.42 3.87 14.45
N ASN A 350 31.52 4.96 13.69
CA ASN A 350 30.61 6.10 13.78
C ASN A 350 29.40 5.97 12.85
N PHE A 351 29.22 4.85 12.12
CA PHE A 351 28.10 4.67 11.20
C PHE A 351 26.75 4.96 11.86
N ALA A 352 26.42 4.24 12.94
CA ALA A 352 25.12 4.37 13.60
C ALA A 352 24.91 5.74 14.26
N PRO A 353 25.87 6.30 15.05
CA PRO A 353 25.73 7.66 15.57
C PRO A 353 25.55 8.72 14.48
N LEU A 354 26.27 8.60 13.35
CA LEU A 354 26.17 9.52 12.22
C LEU A 354 24.78 9.46 11.56
N THR A 355 24.30 8.25 11.22
CA THR A 355 23.01 8.10 10.55
C THR A 355 21.85 8.49 11.46
N ILE A 356 21.91 8.15 12.74
CA ILE A 356 20.90 8.55 13.74
C ILE A 356 20.85 10.06 13.89
N ALA A 357 21.99 10.73 14.11
CA ALA A 357 22.02 12.17 14.31
C ALA A 357 21.45 12.92 13.11
N ARG A 358 21.88 12.53 11.90
CA ARG A 358 21.39 13.12 10.65
C ARG A 358 19.91 12.86 10.42
N CYS A 359 19.46 11.63 10.63
CA CYS A 359 18.05 11.27 10.48
C CYS A 359 17.18 12.04 11.48
N ALA A 360 17.60 12.12 12.75
CA ALA A 360 16.88 12.85 13.77
C ALA A 360 16.78 14.35 13.45
N GLU A 361 17.85 14.94 12.90
CA GLU A 361 17.83 16.33 12.45
C GLU A 361 16.77 16.56 11.34
N GLU A 362 16.80 15.75 10.28
CA GLU A 362 15.88 15.90 9.14
C GLU A 362 14.42 15.63 9.54
N LEU A 363 14.17 14.60 10.35
CA LEU A 363 12.83 14.34 10.88
C LEU A 363 12.36 15.47 11.80
N SER A 364 13.25 16.06 12.60
CA SER A 364 12.90 17.18 13.46
C SER A 364 12.49 18.40 12.62
N LYS A 365 13.25 18.74 11.58
CA LYS A 365 12.89 19.79 10.61
C LYS A 365 11.53 19.51 9.98
N PHE A 366 11.30 18.28 9.55
CA PHE A 366 10.05 17.85 8.93
C PHE A 366 8.85 17.99 9.89
N CYS A 367 8.96 17.44 11.10
CA CYS A 367 7.90 17.49 12.12
C CYS A 367 7.61 18.92 12.56
N THR A 368 8.63 19.74 12.84
CA THR A 368 8.44 21.15 13.23
C THR A 368 7.78 21.94 12.11
N GLY A 369 8.25 21.82 10.86
CA GLY A 369 7.62 22.50 9.73
C GLY A 369 6.17 22.05 9.50
N PHE A 370 5.86 20.77 9.73
CA PHE A 370 4.50 20.27 9.70
C PHE A 370 3.64 20.90 10.81
N GLN A 371 4.13 20.94 12.05
CA GLN A 371 3.42 21.51 13.20
C GLN A 371 3.11 23.00 12.98
N GLU A 372 4.06 23.77 12.45
CA GLU A 372 3.87 25.18 12.10
C GLU A 372 2.79 25.40 11.04
N ARG A 373 2.74 24.56 10.00
CA ARG A 373 1.68 24.62 8.99
C ARG A 373 0.34 24.17 9.55
N ARG A 374 0.33 23.12 10.37
CA ARG A 374 -0.88 22.59 11.01
C ARG A 374 -1.52 23.63 11.94
N ALA A 375 -0.71 24.40 12.67
CA ALA A 375 -1.20 25.46 13.56
C ALA A 375 -1.95 26.59 12.82
N LYS A 376 -1.76 26.71 11.50
CA LYS A 376 -2.46 27.71 10.65
C LYS A 376 -3.77 27.17 10.05
N VAL A 377 -4.07 25.89 10.20
CA VAL A 377 -5.29 25.28 9.65
C VAL A 377 -6.46 25.59 10.57
N THR A 378 -7.44 26.34 10.05
CA THR A 378 -8.68 26.67 10.76
C THR A 378 -9.84 25.79 10.30
N ASP A 379 -10.97 25.83 11.01
CA ASP A 379 -12.19 25.13 10.61
C ASP A 379 -12.73 25.64 9.28
N GLU A 380 -12.60 26.96 9.00
CA GLU A 380 -12.95 27.53 7.70
C GLU A 380 -12.04 26.99 6.60
N THR A 381 -10.75 26.80 6.88
CA THR A 381 -9.81 26.21 5.92
C THR A 381 -10.26 24.79 5.57
N VAL A 382 -10.59 23.98 6.57
CA VAL A 382 -11.08 22.61 6.39
C VAL A 382 -12.40 22.59 5.62
N ALA A 383 -13.35 23.44 5.99
CA ALA A 383 -14.63 23.57 5.30
C ALA A 383 -14.43 23.97 3.83
N GLN A 384 -13.46 24.82 3.51
CA GLN A 384 -13.13 25.16 2.12
C GLN A 384 -12.62 23.96 1.32
N PHE A 385 -11.79 23.10 1.92
CA PHE A 385 -11.32 21.87 1.25
C PHE A 385 -12.44 20.85 1.05
N MET A 386 -13.38 20.76 2.01
CA MET A 386 -14.51 19.82 1.99
C MET A 386 -15.75 20.34 1.25
N ALA A 387 -15.78 21.62 0.90
CA ALA A 387 -16.86 22.20 0.12
C ALA A 387 -16.91 21.62 -1.30
N ARG A 388 -18.08 21.11 -1.69
CA ARG A 388 -18.38 20.64 -3.05
C ARG A 388 -18.32 21.83 -4.00
N ARG A 389 -17.24 21.94 -4.77
CA ARG A 389 -16.99 23.07 -5.68
C ARG A 389 -16.23 22.62 -6.94
N PRO A 390 -16.41 23.30 -8.08
CA PRO A 390 -15.50 23.14 -9.20
C PRO A 390 -14.06 23.41 -8.78
N LEU A 391 -13.14 22.56 -9.22
CA LEU A 391 -11.72 22.78 -9.04
C LEU A 391 -11.16 23.51 -10.28
N VAL A 392 -10.00 24.14 -10.13
CA VAL A 392 -9.33 24.85 -11.24
C VAL A 392 -7.96 24.22 -11.46
N TRP A 393 -7.69 23.73 -12.68
CA TRP A 393 -6.45 23.03 -13.05
C TRP A 393 -6.25 23.07 -14.57
N ARG A 394 -5.05 22.74 -15.08
CA ARG A 394 -4.67 22.79 -16.52
C ARG A 394 -5.67 22.15 -17.49
N GLY A 395 -6.41 21.14 -17.06
CA GLY A 395 -7.33 20.35 -17.89
C GLY A 395 -8.82 20.68 -17.73
N SER A 396 -9.18 21.70 -16.92
CA SER A 396 -10.59 21.98 -16.62
C SER A 396 -11.38 22.45 -17.86
N GLU A 397 -10.75 23.18 -18.77
CA GLU A 397 -11.37 23.68 -20.01
C GLU A 397 -11.64 22.56 -21.03
N ALA A 398 -10.76 21.54 -21.07
CA ALA A 398 -10.86 20.42 -22.02
C ALA A 398 -11.93 19.37 -21.64
N LEU A 399 -12.62 19.52 -20.50
CA LEU A 399 -13.70 18.61 -20.10
C LEU A 399 -14.87 18.62 -21.10
N ALA A 400 -15.16 19.77 -21.70
CA ALA A 400 -16.25 19.94 -22.67
C ALA A 400 -15.94 19.30 -24.03
N ASP A 401 -14.68 19.03 -24.34
CA ASP A 401 -14.25 18.50 -25.65
C ASP A 401 -13.78 17.05 -25.56
N LEU A 402 -13.93 16.41 -24.40
CA LEU A 402 -13.46 15.05 -24.18
C LEU A 402 -14.25 14.05 -25.05
N ALA A 403 -13.53 13.39 -25.96
CA ALA A 403 -14.09 12.36 -26.81
C ALA A 403 -14.71 11.22 -25.97
N VAL A 404 -15.99 10.96 -26.24
CA VAL A 404 -16.71 9.83 -25.67
C VAL A 404 -16.38 8.60 -26.51
N ARG A 405 -15.90 7.52 -25.87
CA ARG A 405 -15.79 6.24 -26.60
C ARG A 405 -17.20 5.86 -27.05
N PRO A 406 -17.41 5.52 -28.33
CA PRO A 406 -18.71 5.08 -28.80
C PRO A 406 -19.23 3.99 -27.87
N ARG A 407 -20.46 4.13 -27.37
CA ARG A 407 -21.17 2.95 -26.91
C ARG A 407 -21.27 2.08 -28.15
N ALA A 408 -20.72 0.87 -28.10
CA ALA A 408 -21.17 -0.17 -29.01
C ALA A 408 -22.65 -0.37 -28.69
N ASP A 409 -23.51 0.39 -29.36
CA ASP A 409 -24.94 0.23 -29.37
C ASP A 409 -25.21 -0.90 -30.35
N GLY A 410 -25.28 -2.09 -29.77
CA GLY A 410 -25.52 -3.32 -30.48
C GLY A 410 -25.46 -4.44 -29.48
N GLU A 411 -26.54 -5.19 -29.39
CA GLU A 411 -26.52 -6.62 -29.10
C GLU A 411 -25.67 -7.31 -30.18
N GLY A 412 -24.39 -6.97 -30.27
CA GLY A 412 -23.40 -7.80 -30.89
C GLY A 412 -23.11 -8.87 -29.86
N LYS A 413 -23.72 -10.04 -30.03
CA LYS A 413 -23.04 -11.27 -29.64
C LYS A 413 -21.59 -11.13 -30.09
N ALA A 414 -20.68 -10.90 -29.15
CA ALA A 414 -19.32 -11.32 -29.34
C ALA A 414 -19.35 -12.85 -29.28
N GLU A 415 -19.84 -13.47 -30.36
CA GLU A 415 -19.35 -14.78 -30.76
C GLU A 415 -17.89 -14.56 -31.15
N GLY A 416 -17.04 -14.48 -30.13
CA GLY A 416 -15.75 -15.12 -30.28
C GLY A 416 -16.06 -16.59 -30.44
N GLU A 417 -15.83 -17.13 -31.63
CA GLU A 417 -15.54 -18.55 -31.79
C GLU A 417 -14.31 -18.88 -30.93
N GLY A 418 -14.54 -18.98 -29.63
CA GLY A 418 -13.74 -19.82 -28.76
C GLY A 418 -14.22 -21.23 -29.03
N ASP A 419 -13.57 -21.90 -30.00
CA ASP A 419 -13.46 -23.35 -29.98
C ASP A 419 -13.27 -23.73 -28.51
N GLY A 420 -14.13 -24.60 -27.96
CA GLY A 420 -14.23 -24.92 -26.52
C GLY A 420 -12.98 -25.58 -25.93
N LYS A 421 -11.83 -25.40 -26.57
CA LYS A 421 -10.50 -25.78 -26.14
C LYS A 421 -9.94 -24.70 -25.21
N LEU A 422 -9.76 -25.15 -23.96
CA LEU A 422 -8.94 -24.48 -22.96
C LEU A 422 -7.63 -23.96 -23.58
N THR A 423 -7.25 -22.71 -23.26
CA THR A 423 -5.96 -22.14 -23.68
C THR A 423 -4.79 -23.01 -23.19
N LYS A 424 -3.63 -23.00 -23.87
CA LYS A 424 -2.43 -23.77 -23.45
C LYS A 424 -2.06 -23.54 -21.97
N ASN A 425 -2.27 -22.33 -21.45
CA ASN A 425 -2.02 -22.02 -20.04
C ASN A 425 -3.09 -22.60 -19.10
N GLN A 426 -4.36 -22.61 -19.51
CA GLN A 426 -5.43 -23.28 -18.76
C GLN A 426 -5.25 -24.80 -18.77
N LEU A 427 -4.86 -25.41 -19.89
CA LEU A 427 -4.52 -26.83 -19.98
C LEU A 427 -3.35 -27.20 -19.06
N LYS A 428 -2.26 -26.42 -19.09
CA LYS A 428 -1.13 -26.61 -18.16
C LYS A 428 -1.55 -26.49 -16.70
N LYS A 429 -2.46 -25.57 -16.37
CA LYS A 429 -2.96 -25.40 -15.00
C LYS A 429 -3.84 -26.57 -14.58
N LEU A 430 -4.68 -27.08 -15.48
CA LEU A 430 -5.55 -28.23 -15.24
C LEU A 430 -4.75 -29.53 -15.09
N GLU A 431 -3.69 -29.68 -15.87
CA GLU A 431 -2.78 -30.83 -15.79
C GLU A 431 -1.92 -30.79 -14.52
N LYS A 432 -1.42 -29.61 -14.13
CA LYS A 432 -0.75 -29.42 -12.84
C LYS A 432 -1.69 -29.71 -11.66
N GLN A 433 -2.96 -29.32 -11.75
CA GLN A 433 -3.97 -29.63 -10.74
C GLN A 433 -4.26 -31.14 -10.67
N ARG A 434 -4.43 -31.80 -11.82
CA ARG A 434 -4.56 -33.27 -11.89
C ARG A 434 -3.37 -34.01 -11.28
N GLN A 435 -2.14 -33.53 -11.50
CA GLN A 435 -0.95 -34.13 -10.90
C GLN A 435 -0.92 -33.95 -9.37
N ILE A 436 -1.38 -32.80 -8.86
CA ILE A 436 -1.50 -32.55 -7.41
C ILE A 436 -2.56 -33.47 -6.80
N ASP A 437 -3.72 -33.60 -7.45
CA ASP A 437 -4.82 -34.43 -6.97
C ASP A 437 -4.47 -35.91 -7.03
N ALA A 438 -3.77 -36.36 -8.08
CA ALA A 438 -3.24 -37.72 -8.18
C ALA A 438 -2.19 -38.01 -7.09
N LYS A 439 -1.29 -37.05 -6.78
CA LYS A 439 -0.33 -37.20 -5.67
C LYS A 439 -1.02 -37.25 -4.30
N LYS A 440 -2.09 -36.48 -4.11
CA LYS A 440 -2.91 -36.53 -2.88
C LYS A 440 -3.64 -37.86 -2.76
N ALA A 441 -4.23 -38.35 -3.85
CA ALA A 441 -4.91 -39.64 -3.88
C ALA A 441 -3.95 -40.82 -3.64
N ALA A 442 -2.75 -40.79 -4.24
CA ALA A 442 -1.71 -41.79 -4.00
C ALA A 442 -1.23 -41.81 -2.54
N LYS A 443 -1.00 -40.64 -1.94
CA LYS A 443 -0.67 -40.53 -0.50
C LYS A 443 -1.79 -41.03 0.40
N ALA A 444 -3.06 -40.81 0.01
CA ALA A 444 -4.20 -41.31 0.77
C ALA A 444 -4.32 -42.85 0.66
N GLN A 445 -4.04 -43.43 -0.51
CA GLN A 445 -4.01 -44.88 -0.70
C GLN A 445 -2.83 -45.55 0.04
N GLU A 446 -1.63 -44.95 0.05
CA GLU A 446 -0.51 -45.45 0.85
C GLU A 446 -0.80 -45.42 2.36
N LYS A 447 -1.52 -44.39 2.82
CA LYS A 447 -1.93 -44.28 4.22
C LYS A 447 -2.99 -45.33 4.59
N GLY A 448 -3.97 -45.54 3.71
CA GLY A 448 -4.99 -46.59 3.88
C GLY A 448 -4.42 -48.01 3.81
N ALA A 449 -3.42 -48.27 2.97
CA ALA A 449 -2.75 -49.56 2.88
C ALA A 449 -1.87 -49.85 4.12
N LYS A 450 -1.28 -48.82 4.73
CA LYS A 450 -0.56 -48.95 6.02
C LYS A 450 -1.51 -49.24 7.18
N ASP A 451 -2.70 -48.64 7.19
CA ASP A 451 -3.70 -48.91 8.24
C ASP A 451 -4.34 -50.30 8.08
N ALA A 452 -4.47 -50.83 6.85
CA ALA A 452 -4.97 -52.18 6.60
C ALA A 452 -3.93 -53.30 6.89
N GLY A 453 -2.62 -52.98 6.86
CA GLY A 453 -1.54 -53.93 7.12
C GLY A 453 -1.28 -54.23 8.61
N VAL A 454 -2.02 -53.61 9.54
CA VAL A 454 -1.88 -53.83 10.99
C VAL A 454 -2.92 -54.83 11.54
N ALA A 455 -3.88 -55.28 10.71
CA ALA A 455 -4.95 -56.18 11.12
C ALA A 455 -4.74 -57.62 10.62
N GLU A 456 -3.60 -58.24 10.89
CA GLU A 456 -3.48 -59.72 10.89
C GLU A 456 -2.24 -60.19 11.67
N ALA A 457 -2.43 -60.52 12.94
CA ALA A 457 -1.52 -61.38 13.71
C ALA A 457 -2.38 -62.33 14.57
N PRO A 458 -2.10 -63.65 14.57
CA PRO A 458 -2.95 -64.63 15.25
C PRO A 458 -2.70 -64.63 16.77
N ALA A 459 -3.76 -64.88 17.54
CA ALA A 459 -3.73 -64.97 19.00
C ALA A 459 -2.85 -66.14 19.50
N PRO A 460 -2.12 -66.01 20.61
CA PRO A 460 -1.35 -67.11 21.18
C PRO A 460 -2.25 -68.08 21.96
N ALA A 461 -1.96 -69.37 21.79
CA ALA A 461 -2.62 -70.47 22.49
C ALA A 461 -2.34 -70.43 24.00
N THR A 462 -3.39 -70.50 24.81
CA THR A 462 -3.30 -70.72 26.27
C THR A 462 -3.21 -72.22 26.56
N GLU A 463 -2.06 -72.67 27.05
CA GLU A 463 -1.90 -73.99 27.67
C GLU A 463 -2.63 -74.02 29.02
N ALA A 464 -3.52 -75.00 29.16
CA ALA A 464 -4.13 -75.40 30.43
C ALA A 464 -3.61 -76.80 30.79
N THR A 465 -3.14 -76.97 32.02
CA THR A 465 -2.92 -78.30 32.63
C THR A 465 -3.13 -78.18 34.16
N PRO A 466 -3.45 -79.27 34.88
CA PRO A 466 -4.84 -79.54 35.26
C PRO A 466 -5.06 -79.66 36.79
N ALA A 467 -6.32 -79.98 37.10
CA ALA A 467 -7.07 -80.03 38.35
C ALA A 467 -6.47 -80.59 39.68
N SER A 468 -7.18 -80.14 40.72
CA SER A 468 -7.55 -80.76 42.02
C SER A 468 -6.62 -80.57 43.23
N SER A 469 -7.04 -79.73 44.18
CA SER A 469 -7.85 -80.10 45.37
C SER A 469 -8.30 -78.86 46.12
#